data_AF-A0A353MF01-F1
#
_entry.id   AF-A0A353MF01-F1
#
_cell.length_a   1.000
_cell.length_b   1.000
_cell.length_c   1.000
_cell.angle_alpha   90.00
_cell.angle_beta   90.00
_cell.angle_gamma   90.00
#
_symmetry.space_group_name_H-M   'P 1'
#
loop_
_entity.id
_entity.type
_entity.pdbx_description
1 polymer ?
#
loop_
_entity_poly.entity_id
_entity_poly.type
_entity_poly.pdbx_seq_one_letter_code
_entity_poly.pdbx_strand_id
1 'polypeptide(L)'
;MDVLTLSRLQFAITSMFHFIFVPLTLGLSVLIAAMETRYVFSGNELYLRMAKFWGKLFLINFALGVVTGITLEFQFGMNWA
;
A
#
# COMPACT_ATOMS: atom_id res chain seq x y z
N MET A 1 28.54 -14.95 3.09
CA MET A 1 27.24 -15.38 2.53
C MET A 1 27.42 -15.57 1.04
N ASP A 2 26.84 -16.61 0.46
CA ASP A 2 26.85 -16.83 -0.98
C ASP A 2 25.77 -15.99 -1.69
N VAL A 3 25.83 -15.91 -3.02
CA VAL A 3 24.90 -15.11 -3.83
C VAL A 3 23.47 -15.55 -3.61
N LEU A 4 23.21 -16.86 -3.55
CA LEU A 4 21.86 -17.39 -3.33
C LEU A 4 21.27 -16.94 -1.98
N THR A 5 22.06 -16.97 -0.91
CA THR A 5 21.59 -16.50 0.40
C THR A 5 21.33 -14.99 0.39
N LEU A 6 22.19 -14.20 -0.28
CA LEU A 6 21.98 -12.75 -0.40
C LEU A 6 20.72 -12.42 -1.22
N SER A 7 20.48 -13.11 -2.34
CA SER A 7 19.26 -12.93 -3.15
C SER A 7 18.00 -13.26 -2.36
N ARG A 8 18.01 -14.34 -1.56
CA ARG A 8 16.90 -14.70 -0.65
C ARG A 8 16.66 -13.62 0.39
N LEU A 9 17.73 -13.13 1.03
CA LEU A 9 17.63 -12.11 2.05
C LEU A 9 17.10 -10.79 1.48
N GLN A 10 17.62 -10.36 0.33
CA GLN A 10 17.15 -9.17 -0.36
C GLN A 10 15.64 -9.27 -0.68
N PHE A 11 15.20 -10.38 -1.27
CA PHE A 11 13.80 -10.59 -1.60
C PHE A 11 12.89 -10.65 -0.37
N ALA A 12 13.34 -11.32 0.70
CA ALA A 12 12.61 -11.37 1.97
C ALA A 12 12.43 -9.98 2.58
N ILE A 13 13.49 -9.16 2.62
CA ILE A 13 13.41 -7.80 3.15
C ILE A 13 12.47 -6.95 2.28
N THR A 14 12.64 -6.94 0.96
CA THR A 14 11.80 -6.12 0.07
C THR A 14 10.33 -6.50 0.15
N SER A 15 10.01 -7.80 0.15
CA SER A 15 8.63 -8.27 0.27
C SER A 15 8.01 -7.94 1.63
N MET A 16 8.74 -8.11 2.74
CA MET A 16 8.26 -7.72 4.08
C MET A 16 7.97 -6.22 4.17
N PHE A 17 8.89 -5.37 3.68
CA PHE A 17 8.67 -3.92 3.65
C PHE A 17 7.48 -3.53 2.79
N HIS A 18 7.37 -4.09 1.58
CA HIS A 18 6.23 -3.82 0.69
C HIS A 18 4.90 -4.20 1.35
N PHE A 19 4.85 -5.36 2.00
CA PHE A 19 3.62 -5.90 2.59
C PHE A 19 3.15 -5.16 3.85
N ILE A 20 3.90 -4.19 4.40
CA ILE A 20 3.39 -3.29 5.43
C ILE A 20 2.37 -2.31 4.82
N PHE A 21 2.65 -1.82 3.61
CA PHE A 21 1.82 -0.80 2.94
C PHE A 21 0.58 -1.41 2.26
N VAL A 22 0.65 -2.68 1.84
CA VAL A 22 -0.42 -3.40 1.13
C VAL A 22 -1.72 -3.52 1.95
N PRO A 23 -1.75 -4.11 3.16
CA PRO A 23 -2.98 -4.29 3.92
C PRO A 23 -3.57 -2.95 4.36
N LEU A 24 -2.73 -1.96 4.65
CA LEU A 24 -3.22 -0.62 4.99
C LEU A 24 -3.89 0.05 3.78
N THR A 25 -3.32 -0.11 2.58
CA THR A 25 -3.94 0.37 1.33
C THR A 25 -5.30 -0.29 1.09
N LEU A 26 -5.36 -1.64 1.18
CA LEU A 26 -6.59 -2.40 0.95
C LEU A 26 -7.67 -2.09 1.99
N GLY A 27 -7.29 -1.93 3.26
CA GLY A 27 -8.24 -1.59 4.33
C GLY A 27 -8.76 -0.15 4.22
N LEU A 28 -7.85 0.81 4.02
CA LEU A 28 -8.22 2.23 3.92
C LEU A 28 -9.05 2.52 2.66
N SER A 29 -8.79 1.85 1.53
CA SER A 29 -9.57 2.08 0.30
C SER A 29 -11.06 1.77 0.50
N VAL A 30 -11.38 0.62 1.12
CA VAL A 30 -12.76 0.23 1.43
C VAL A 30 -13.36 1.16 2.48
N LEU A 31 -12.60 1.53 3.51
CA LEU A 31 -13.06 2.44 4.57
C LEU A 31 -13.42 3.82 4.00
N ILE A 32 -12.55 4.40 3.17
CA ILE A 32 -12.76 5.71 2.53
C ILE A 32 -13.96 5.62 1.59
N ALA A 33 -14.05 4.56 0.76
CA ALA A 33 -15.19 4.36 -0.12
C ALA A 33 -16.51 4.30 0.67
N ALA A 34 -16.53 3.62 1.82
CA ALA A 34 -17.70 3.55 2.69
C ALA A 34 -18.06 4.93 3.29
N MET A 35 -17.07 5.71 3.74
CA MET A 35 -17.28 7.08 4.25
C MET A 35 -17.84 8.01 3.17
N GLU A 36 -17.23 8.01 1.98
CA GLU A 36 -17.69 8.85 0.86
C GLU A 36 -19.11 8.44 0.41
N THR A 37 -19.38 7.14 0.34
CA THR A 37 -20.73 6.62 0.05
C THR A 37 -21.74 7.12 1.09
N ARG A 38 -21.41 7.04 2.39
CA ARG A 38 -22.29 7.54 3.46
C ARG A 38 -22.50 9.05 3.37
N TYR A 39 -21.48 9.82 3.00
CA TYR A 39 -21.63 11.25 2.73
C TYR A 39 -22.63 11.51 1.60
N VAL A 40 -22.48 10.85 0.45
CA VAL A 40 -23.38 11.04 -0.71
C VAL A 40 -24.84 10.71 -0.36
N PHE A 41 -25.09 9.65 0.42
CA PHE A 41 -26.45 9.27 0.81
C PHE A 41 -27.06 10.16 1.91
N SER A 42 -26.26 10.63 2.87
CA SER A 42 -26.78 11.34 4.05
C SER A 42 -26.64 12.86 3.99
N GLY A 43 -25.79 13.40 3.11
CA GLY A 43 -25.40 14.81 3.10
C GLY A 43 -24.60 15.26 4.34
N ASN A 44 -24.21 14.34 5.23
CA ASN A 44 -23.52 14.70 6.47
C ASN A 44 -22.03 14.98 6.21
N GLU A 45 -21.68 16.26 6.29
CA GLU A 45 -20.32 16.80 6.09
C GLU A 45 -19.23 16.16 6.97
N LEU A 46 -19.59 15.55 8.11
CA LEU A 46 -18.64 14.82 8.94
C LEU A 46 -17.99 13.67 8.15
N TYR A 47 -18.77 12.90 7.39
CA TYR A 47 -18.24 11.78 6.61
C TYR A 47 -17.31 12.25 5.50
N LEU A 48 -17.60 13.38 4.85
CA LEU A 48 -16.72 13.99 3.85
C LEU A 48 -15.38 14.42 4.47
N ARG A 49 -15.41 15.04 5.65
CA ARG A 49 -14.19 15.43 6.37
C ARG A 49 -13.35 14.20 6.76
N MET A 50 -14.00 13.13 7.22
CA MET A 50 -13.34 11.87 7.53
C MET A 50 -12.71 11.24 6.27
N ALA A 51 -13.46 11.13 5.18
CA ALA A 51 -12.98 10.57 3.91
C ALA A 51 -11.76 11.35 3.38
N LYS A 52 -11.79 12.70 3.43
CA LYS A 52 -10.65 13.54 3.05
C LYS A 52 -9.42 13.37 3.95
N PHE A 53 -9.62 13.29 5.27
CA PHE A 53 -8.53 13.07 6.22
C PHE A 53 -7.84 11.73 5.99
N TRP A 54 -8.62 10.64 5.96
CA TRP A 54 -8.09 9.30 5.72
C TRP A 54 -7.55 9.14 4.29
N GLY A 55 -8.15 9.81 3.31
CA GLY A 55 -7.67 9.87 1.93
C GLY A 55 -6.27 10.45 1.80
N LYS A 56 -5.92 11.47 2.59
CA LYS A 56 -4.55 12.01 2.62
C LYS A 56 -3.54 10.97 3.13
N LEU A 57 -3.87 10.25 4.20
CA LEU A 57 -3.01 9.19 4.76
C LEU A 57 -2.89 8.01 3.80
N PHE A 58 -4.00 7.62 3.17
CA PHE A 58 -4.03 6.61 2.12
C PHE A 58 -3.08 6.96 0.97
N LEU A 59 -3.10 8.20 0.48
CA LEU A 59 -2.25 8.61 -0.63
C LEU A 59 -0.75 8.50 -0.30
N ILE A 60 -0.35 8.91 0.92
CA ILE A 60 1.04 8.78 1.39
C ILE A 60 1.45 7.31 1.45
N ASN A 61 0.61 6.47 2.05
CA ASN A 61 0.85 5.03 2.17
C ASN A 61 0.92 4.34 0.80
N PHE A 62 0.00 4.71 -0.10
CA PHE A 62 -0.10 4.16 -1.45
C PHE A 62 1.16 4.47 -2.27
N ALA A 63 1.68 5.70 -2.19
CA ALA A 63 2.92 6.08 -2.88
C ALA A 63 4.11 5.19 -2.49
N LEU A 64 4.28 4.94 -1.18
CA LEU A 64 5.32 4.02 -0.69
C LEU A 64 5.07 2.57 -1.12
N GLY A 65 3.82 2.13 -1.11
CA GLY A 65 3.41 0.82 -1.63
C GLY A 65 3.78 0.62 -3.10
N VAL A 66 3.52 1.62 -3.95
CA VAL A 66 3.85 1.56 -5.39
C VAL A 66 5.36 1.44 -5.61
N VAL A 67 6.16 2.30 -4.96
CA VAL A 67 7.63 2.28 -5.11
C VAL A 67 8.23 0.94 -4.69
N THR A 68 7.79 0.40 -3.57
CA THR A 68 8.26 -0.89 -3.07
C THR A 68 7.78 -2.06 -3.93
N GLY A 69 6.57 -1.97 -4.51
CA GLY A 69 6.02 -2.99 -5.41
C GLY A 69 6.77 -3.07 -6.74
N ILE A 70 7.08 -1.92 -7.36
CA ILE A 70 7.91 -1.86 -8.58
C ILE A 70 9.29 -2.47 -8.33
N THR A 71 9.89 -2.19 -7.17
CA THR A 71 11.17 -2.78 -6.79
C THR A 71 11.08 -4.31 -6.72
N LEU A 72 10.00 -4.84 -6.15
CA LEU A 72 9.76 -6.27 -6.04
C LEU A 72 9.51 -6.92 -7.42
N GLU A 73 8.77 -6.26 -8.32
CA GLU A 73 8.54 -6.70 -9.70
C GLU A 73 9.87 -6.88 -10.45
N PHE A 74 10.76 -5.89 -10.42
CA PHE A 74 12.06 -5.98 -11.07
C PHE A 74 12.99 -7.02 -10.43
N GLN A 75 12.85 -7.34 -9.15
CA GLN A 75 13.68 -8.37 -8.52
C GLN A 75 13.49 -9.76 -9.15
N PHE A 76 12.30 -10.08 -9.67
CA PHE A 76 12.09 -11.32 -10.41
C PHE A 76 13.00 -11.41 -11.65
N GLY A 77 13.16 -10.31 -12.39
CA GLY A 77 14.01 -10.28 -13.59
C GLY A 77 15.52 -10.15 -13.31
N MET A 78 15.91 -9.57 -12.16
CA MET A 78 17.33 -9.33 -11.86
C MET A 78 17.99 -10.46 -11.07
N ASN A 79 17.30 -11.00 -10.06
CA ASN A 79 17.89 -11.91 -9.08
C ASN A 79 17.32 -13.34 -9.13
N TRP A 80 16.31 -13.58 -9.97
CA TRP A 80 15.56 -14.84 -10.07
C TRP A 80 15.31 -15.26 -11.53
N ALA A 81 16.22 -14.91 -12.44
CA ALA A 81 16.22 -15.32 -13.85
C ALA A 81 16.93 -16.66 -14.07
#